data_AF-A0A439VCL6-F1
#
_entry.id   AF-A0A439VCL6-F1
#
_cell.length_a   1.000
_cell.length_b   1.000
_cell.length_c   1.000
_cell.angle_alpha   90.00
_cell.angle_beta   90.00
_cell.angle_gamma   90.00
#
_symmetry.space_group_name_H-M   'P 1'
#
loop_
_entity.id
_entity.type
_entity.pdbx_description
1 polymer ?
#
loop_
_entity_poly.entity_id
_entity_poly.type
_entity_poly.pdbx_seq_one_letter_code
_entity_poly.pdbx_strand_id
1 'polypeptide(L)'
;MPDGNDVSVNEIYKEQYAHFRAMNDILYKIPPLFSVAIGGLWYFAASQLKSDRLIAVGIFFFAAVVSVASVFIMGRFSQAFSLYITNLNKLDGDYAVSLKNKDKKWPPSTVKIIQFLLWVAAAISCAGVVYALVLLFCPPAPPVLPAQPS
;
A
#
# COMPACT_ATOMS: atom_id res chain seq x y z
N MET A 1 -32.18 10.23 -40.03
CA MET A 1 -31.41 9.10 -39.47
C MET A 1 -30.96 9.55 -38.09
N PRO A 2 -31.51 9.02 -36.99
CA PRO A 2 -31.06 9.38 -35.66
C PRO A 2 -29.76 8.64 -35.34
N ASP A 3 -28.89 9.34 -34.62
CA ASP A 3 -27.47 9.07 -34.42
C ASP A 3 -27.17 7.70 -33.77
N GLY A 4 -26.43 6.85 -34.50
CA GLY A 4 -26.02 5.51 -34.08
C GLY A 4 -24.85 5.52 -33.10
N ASN A 5 -25.08 5.98 -31.87
CA ASN A 5 -24.15 5.83 -30.74
C ASN A 5 -24.82 5.27 -29.48
N ASP A 6 -25.90 4.50 -29.66
CA ASP A 6 -26.47 3.70 -28.58
C ASP A 6 -25.58 2.48 -28.36
N VAL A 7 -24.50 2.66 -27.59
CA VAL A 7 -23.65 1.56 -27.12
C VAL A 7 -24.57 0.54 -26.46
N SER A 8 -24.52 -0.70 -26.97
CA SER A 8 -25.44 -1.72 -26.48
C SER A 8 -25.16 -1.99 -25.00
N VAL A 9 -26.21 -2.20 -24.20
CA VAL A 9 -26.07 -2.52 -22.76
C VAL A 9 -25.14 -3.73 -22.54
N ASN A 10 -25.09 -4.65 -23.52
CA ASN A 10 -24.18 -5.79 -23.55
C ASN A 10 -22.70 -5.39 -23.70
N GLU A 11 -22.39 -4.40 -24.54
CA GLU A 11 -21.03 -3.85 -24.66
C GLU A 11 -20.60 -3.14 -23.38
N ILE A 12 -21.46 -2.30 -22.80
CA ILE A 12 -21.19 -1.63 -21.51
C ILE A 12 -20.91 -2.68 -20.42
N TYR A 13 -21.70 -3.76 -20.37
CA TYR A 13 -21.52 -4.85 -19.43
C TYR A 13 -20.17 -5.59 -19.64
N LYS A 14 -19.83 -5.91 -20.89
CA LYS A 14 -18.54 -6.55 -21.22
C LYS A 14 -17.35 -5.68 -20.84
N GLU A 15 -17.41 -4.38 -21.10
CA GLU A 15 -16.37 -3.42 -20.73
C GLU A 15 -16.22 -3.32 -19.21
N GLN A 16 -17.33 -3.20 -18.47
CA GLN A 16 -17.29 -3.17 -17.01
C GLN A 16 -16.69 -4.44 -16.40
N TYR A 17 -17.01 -5.62 -16.97
CA TYR A 17 -16.43 -6.88 -16.53
C TYR A 17 -14.95 -6.99 -16.87
N ALA A 18 -14.52 -6.48 -18.03
CA ALA A 18 -13.12 -6.40 -18.41
C ALA A 18 -12.33 -5.48 -17.47
N HIS A 19 -12.88 -4.31 -17.13
CA HIS A 19 -12.30 -3.39 -16.15
C HIS A 19 -12.21 -4.03 -14.76
N PHE A 20 -13.28 -4.69 -14.29
CA PHE A 20 -13.27 -5.39 -13.01
C PHE A 20 -12.19 -6.48 -12.95
N ARG A 21 -12.07 -7.29 -14.01
CA ARG A 21 -11.03 -8.34 -14.11
C ARG A 21 -9.62 -7.75 -14.08
N ALA A 22 -9.37 -6.69 -14.85
CA ALA A 22 -8.08 -6.00 -14.88
C ALA A 22 -7.73 -5.42 -13.51
N MET A 23 -8.70 -4.79 -12.83
CA MET A 23 -8.50 -4.30 -11.47
C MET A 23 -8.21 -5.45 -10.48
N ASN A 24 -8.84 -6.61 -10.63
CA ASN A 24 -8.60 -7.75 -9.74
C ASN A 24 -7.19 -8.30 -9.91
N ASP A 25 -6.71 -8.43 -11.14
CA ASP A 25 -5.33 -8.82 -11.43
C ASP A 25 -4.31 -7.83 -10.84
N ILE A 26 -4.57 -6.52 -10.96
CA ILE A 26 -3.75 -5.49 -10.32
C ILE A 26 -3.73 -5.66 -8.80
N LEU A 27 -4.88 -5.90 -8.17
CA LEU A 27 -4.96 -6.05 -6.70
C LEU A 27 -4.04 -7.15 -6.17
N TYR A 28 -3.88 -8.26 -6.88
CA TYR A 28 -2.99 -9.36 -6.47
C TYR A 28 -1.50 -9.04 -6.67
N LYS A 29 -1.17 -8.09 -7.54
CA LYS A 29 0.22 -7.63 -7.78
C LYS A 29 0.67 -6.55 -6.80
N ILE A 30 -0.27 -5.85 -6.16
CA ILE A 30 0.06 -4.75 -5.25
C ILE A 30 0.87 -5.19 -4.01
N PRO A 31 0.52 -6.27 -3.28
CA PRO A 31 1.29 -6.68 -2.11
C PRO A 31 2.80 -6.88 -2.35
N PRO A 32 3.23 -7.67 -3.36
CA PRO A 32 4.66 -7.83 -3.62
C PRO A 32 5.33 -6.52 -4.07
N LEU A 33 4.64 -5.67 -4.84
CA LEU A 33 5.18 -4.36 -5.26
C LEU A 33 5.49 -3.46 -4.06
N PHE A 34 4.57 -3.35 -3.10
CA PHE A 34 4.80 -2.55 -1.89
C PHE A 34 5.88 -3.15 -1.00
N SER A 35 5.92 -4.48 -0.85
CA SER A 35 6.96 -5.15 -0.08
C SER A 35 8.36 -4.88 -0.63
N VAL A 36 8.53 -4.92 -1.95
CA VAL A 36 9.83 -4.63 -2.60
C VAL A 36 10.18 -3.14 -2.49
N ALA A 37 9.23 -2.25 -2.77
CA ALA A 37 9.48 -0.81 -2.73
C ALA A 37 9.82 -0.31 -1.31
N ILE A 38 8.99 -0.64 -0.32
CA ILE A 38 9.20 -0.23 1.07
C ILE A 38 10.40 -0.98 1.67
N GLY A 39 10.52 -2.28 1.41
CA GLY A 39 11.67 -3.08 1.86
C GLY A 39 13.00 -2.57 1.32
N GLY A 40 13.04 -2.16 0.04
CA GLY A 40 14.21 -1.53 -0.56
C GLY A 40 14.58 -0.20 0.10
N LEU A 41 13.59 0.64 0.41
CA LEU A 41 13.83 1.87 1.16
C LEU A 41 14.38 1.61 2.56
N TRP A 42 13.83 0.63 3.29
CA TRP A 42 14.33 0.25 4.61
C TRP A 42 15.76 -0.29 4.55
N TYR A 43 16.05 -1.17 3.59
CA TYR A 43 17.40 -1.69 3.39
C TYR A 43 18.40 -0.57 3.11
N PHE A 44 18.04 0.36 2.22
CA PHE A 44 18.89 1.50 1.90
C PHE A 44 19.08 2.42 3.12
N ALA A 45 18.00 2.74 3.84
CA ALA A 45 18.08 3.54 5.08
C ALA A 45 18.99 2.89 6.13
N ALA A 46 18.85 1.58 6.35
CA ALA A 46 19.67 0.83 7.30
C ALA A 46 21.15 0.81 6.90
N SER A 47 21.45 0.71 5.60
CA SER A 47 22.83 0.76 5.09
C SER A 47 23.48 2.14 5.33
N GLN A 48 22.70 3.22 5.24
CA GLN A 48 23.20 4.59 5.40
C GLN A 48 23.37 5.02 6.86
N LEU A 49 22.80 4.31 7.85
CA LEU A 49 22.97 4.63 9.27
C LEU A 49 24.44 4.69 9.73
N LYS A 50 25.34 3.98 9.04
CA LYS A 50 26.77 3.97 9.33
C LYS A 50 27.56 5.05 8.57
N SER A 51 27.13 5.41 7.36
CA SER A 51 27.82 6.40 6.52
C SER A 51 27.30 7.81 6.78
N ASP A 52 26.00 8.02 6.57
CA ASP A 52 25.34 9.32 6.70
C ASP A 52 23.96 9.15 7.34
N ARG A 53 23.90 9.47 8.63
CA ARG A 53 22.70 9.36 9.45
C ARG A 53 21.61 10.34 9.01
N LEU A 54 21.97 11.49 8.44
CA LEU A 54 21.02 12.49 7.94
C LEU A 54 20.27 11.97 6.71
N ILE A 55 21.00 11.31 5.80
CA ILE A 55 20.41 10.63 4.65
C ILE A 55 19.49 9.49 5.11
N ALA A 56 19.89 8.71 6.12
CA ALA A 56 19.07 7.64 6.68
C ALA A 56 17.73 8.17 7.27
N VAL A 57 17.76 9.29 8.00
CA VAL A 57 16.54 9.99 8.48
C VAL A 57 15.64 10.35 7.31
N GLY A 58 16.21 10.94 6.25
CA GLY A 58 15.47 11.33 5.04
C GLY A 58 14.78 10.15 4.36
N ILE A 59 15.47 9.00 4.23
CA ILE A 59 14.92 7.81 3.59
C ILE A 59 13.80 7.18 4.44
N PHE A 60 13.98 7.06 5.77
CA PHE A 60 12.93 6.56 6.65
C PHE A 60 11.70 7.46 6.64
N PHE A 61 11.89 8.78 6.62
CA PHE A 61 10.78 9.72 6.52
C PHE A 61 10.05 9.58 5.18
N PHE A 62 10.81 9.48 4.08
CA PHE A 62 10.24 9.25 2.75
C PHE A 62 9.45 7.93 2.69
N ALA A 63 9.97 6.84 3.27
CA ALA A 63 9.28 5.56 3.37
C ALA A 63 7.95 5.66 4.14
N ALA A 64 7.90 6.46 5.21
CA ALA A 64 6.67 6.73 5.95
C ALA A 64 5.64 7.48 5.08
N VAL A 65 6.07 8.53 4.37
CA VAL A 65 5.21 9.32 3.48
C VAL A 65 4.65 8.45 2.35
N VAL A 66 5.48 7.65 1.68
CA VAL A 66 5.07 6.73 0.61
C VAL A 66 4.08 5.69 1.12
N SER A 67 4.31 5.15 2.33
CA SER A 67 3.40 4.18 2.95
C SER A 67 2.01 4.79 3.20
N VAL A 68 1.96 6.01 3.75
CA VAL A 68 0.70 6.72 3.99
C VAL A 68 0.00 7.08 2.67
N ALA A 69 0.73 7.60 1.67
CA ALA A 69 0.17 7.88 0.35
C ALA A 69 -0.44 6.63 -0.31
N SER A 70 0.24 5.48 -0.16
CA SER A 70 -0.23 4.19 -0.68
C SER A 70 -1.54 3.73 -0.01
N VAL A 71 -1.75 4.02 1.29
CA VAL A 71 -3.03 3.75 1.98
C VAL A 71 -4.19 4.51 1.31
N PHE A 72 -3.97 5.79 0.97
CA PHE A 72 -4.99 6.62 0.33
C PHE A 72 -5.31 6.14 -1.09
N ILE A 73 -4.29 5.79 -1.87
CA ILE A 73 -4.46 5.20 -3.21
C ILE A 73 -5.27 3.90 -3.12
N MET A 74 -4.92 3.03 -2.17
CA MET A 74 -5.63 1.78 -1.95
C MET A 74 -7.09 2.02 -1.50
N GLY A 75 -7.36 3.09 -0.75
CA GLY A 75 -8.71 3.49 -0.38
C GLY A 75 -9.55 3.90 -1.59
N ARG A 76 -8.99 4.74 -2.46
CA ARG A 76 -9.58 5.13 -3.76
C ARG A 76 -9.85 3.92 -4.64
N PHE A 77 -8.91 2.97 -4.68
CA PHE A 77 -9.03 1.73 -5.42
C PHE A 77 -10.19 0.85 -4.90
N SER A 78 -10.33 0.71 -3.58
CA SER A 78 -11.45 0.00 -2.96
C SER A 78 -12.81 0.58 -3.31
N GLN A 79 -12.90 1.91 -3.33
CA GLN A 79 -14.14 2.62 -3.66
C GLN A 79 -14.53 2.39 -5.12
N ALA A 80 -13.58 2.51 -6.04
CA ALA A 80 -13.80 2.20 -7.45
C ALA A 80 -14.28 0.75 -7.64
N PHE A 81 -13.62 -0.20 -6.98
CA PHE A 81 -14.02 -1.62 -6.97
C PHE A 81 -15.47 -1.82 -6.51
N SER A 82 -15.85 -1.16 -5.42
CA SER A 82 -17.19 -1.28 -4.84
C SER A 82 -18.27 -0.71 -5.77
N LEU A 83 -17.96 0.38 -6.48
CA LEU A 83 -18.85 1.00 -7.46
C LEU A 83 -19.03 0.09 -8.69
N TYR A 84 -17.94 -0.49 -9.21
CA TYR A 84 -18.02 -1.45 -10.32
C TYR A 84 -18.85 -2.68 -9.96
N ILE A 85 -18.64 -3.28 -8.78
CA ILE A 85 -19.47 -4.40 -8.31
C ILE A 85 -20.94 -3.99 -8.19
N THR A 86 -21.22 -2.80 -7.67
CA THR A 86 -22.60 -2.32 -7.51
C THR A 86 -23.28 -2.11 -8.87
N ASN A 87 -22.56 -1.62 -9.88
CA ASN A 87 -23.09 -1.44 -11.23
C ASN A 87 -23.30 -2.78 -11.94
N LEU A 88 -22.34 -3.71 -11.84
CA LEU A 88 -22.47 -5.06 -12.39
C LEU A 88 -23.65 -5.81 -11.76
N ASN A 89 -23.79 -5.77 -10.43
CA ASN A 89 -24.90 -6.41 -9.74
C ASN A 89 -26.28 -5.85 -10.12
N LYS A 90 -26.37 -4.57 -10.51
CA LYS A 90 -27.63 -3.99 -11.04
C LYS A 90 -27.99 -4.55 -12.42
N LEU A 91 -26.99 -4.93 -13.22
CA LEU A 91 -27.16 -5.49 -14.55
C LEU A 91 -27.35 -7.02 -14.50
N ASP A 92 -26.72 -7.70 -13.53
CA ASP A 92 -26.79 -9.17 -13.35
C ASP A 92 -28.13 -9.66 -12.78
N GLY A 93 -28.93 -8.80 -12.15
CA GLY A 93 -30.23 -9.16 -11.59
C GLY A 93 -30.13 -10.35 -10.63
N ASP A 94 -30.71 -11.49 -11.02
CA ASP A 94 -30.73 -12.73 -10.23
C ASP A 94 -29.37 -13.44 -10.15
N TYR A 95 -28.41 -13.11 -11.01
CA TYR A 95 -27.06 -13.67 -11.00
C TYR A 95 -26.05 -12.83 -10.21
N ALA A 96 -26.51 -11.78 -9.52
CA ALA A 96 -25.66 -10.87 -8.76
C ALA A 96 -24.86 -11.61 -7.68
N VAL A 97 -23.54 -11.75 -7.90
CA VAL A 97 -22.62 -12.37 -6.94
C VAL A 97 -22.29 -11.36 -5.86
N SER A 98 -23.18 -11.22 -4.89
CA SER A 98 -22.94 -10.39 -3.71
C SER A 98 -22.10 -11.16 -2.68
N LEU A 99 -20.79 -10.90 -2.66
CA LEU A 99 -19.91 -11.24 -1.51
C LEU A 99 -20.23 -10.41 -0.25
N LYS A 100 -21.24 -9.54 -0.30
CA LYS A 100 -21.80 -8.82 0.83
C LYS A 100 -22.54 -9.85 1.69
N ASN A 101 -21.78 -10.65 2.44
CA ASN A 101 -22.32 -11.40 3.58
C ASN A 101 -22.97 -10.38 4.50
N LYS A 102 -24.31 -10.34 4.50
CA LYS A 102 -25.11 -9.39 5.29
C LYS A 102 -24.79 -9.52 6.79
N ASP A 103 -24.27 -10.67 7.22
CA ASP A 103 -23.99 -11.01 8.61
C ASP A 103 -22.56 -10.74 9.08
N LYS A 104 -21.63 -10.36 8.19
CA LYS A 104 -20.27 -9.96 8.61
C LYS A 104 -20.12 -8.45 8.56
N LYS A 105 -20.08 -7.84 9.75
CA LYS A 105 -19.84 -6.39 9.96
C LYS A 105 -18.54 -5.90 9.28
N TRP A 106 -17.57 -6.80 9.07
CA TRP A 106 -16.29 -6.53 8.43
C TRP A 106 -15.89 -7.73 7.55
N PRO A 107 -16.32 -7.82 6.28
CA PRO A 107 -15.72 -8.78 5.37
C PRO A 107 -14.24 -8.39 5.20
N PRO A 108 -13.27 -9.30 5.45
CA PRO A 108 -11.86 -8.99 5.27
C PRO A 108 -11.58 -8.78 3.78
N SER A 109 -11.73 -7.54 3.31
CA SER A 109 -11.32 -7.19 1.96
C SER A 109 -9.80 -7.19 1.90
N THR A 110 -9.22 -7.82 0.87
CA THR A 110 -7.79 -7.83 0.60
C THR A 110 -7.20 -6.42 0.67
N VAL A 111 -7.95 -5.42 0.18
CA VAL A 111 -7.63 -4.00 0.26
C VAL A 111 -7.40 -3.54 1.71
N LYS A 112 -8.32 -3.85 2.64
CA LYS A 112 -8.20 -3.44 4.06
C LYS A 112 -6.99 -4.08 4.74
N ILE A 113 -6.67 -5.32 4.38
CA ILE A 113 -5.46 -5.99 4.87
C ILE A 113 -4.21 -5.26 4.38
N ILE A 114 -4.14 -4.93 3.09
CA ILE A 114 -3.01 -4.17 2.53
C ILE A 114 -2.89 -2.79 3.19
N GLN A 115 -4.01 -2.08 3.37
CA GLN A 115 -4.02 -0.80 4.09
C GLN A 115 -3.47 -0.91 5.51
N PHE A 116 -3.86 -1.95 6.25
CA PHE A 116 -3.34 -2.20 7.59
C PHE A 116 -1.83 -2.44 7.57
N LEU A 117 -1.33 -3.26 6.66
CA LEU A 117 0.11 -3.52 6.51
C LEU A 117 0.89 -2.25 6.17
N LEU A 118 0.34 -1.38 5.31
CA LEU A 118 0.95 -0.10 4.97
C LEU A 118 0.98 0.86 6.18
N TRP A 119 -0.04 0.85 7.04
CA TRP A 119 -0.01 1.60 8.29
C TRP A 119 1.07 1.09 9.25
N VAL A 120 1.22 -0.23 9.36
CA VAL A 120 2.30 -0.85 10.15
C VAL A 120 3.66 -0.43 9.57
N ALA A 121 3.82 -0.46 8.25
CA ALA A 121 5.04 -0.01 7.58
C ALA A 121 5.33 1.48 7.83
N ALA A 122 4.31 2.34 7.82
CA ALA A 122 4.45 3.75 8.17
C ALA A 122 4.92 3.93 9.62
N ALA A 123 4.33 3.18 10.56
CA ALA A 123 4.72 3.23 11.98
C ALA A 123 6.17 2.78 12.20
N ILE A 124 6.60 1.69 11.55
CA ILE A 124 7.99 1.21 11.61
C ILE A 124 8.94 2.25 11.00
N SER A 125 8.55 2.86 9.88
CA SER A 125 9.35 3.91 9.23
C SER A 125 9.52 5.14 10.14
N CYS A 126 8.45 5.57 10.81
CA CYS A 126 8.52 6.63 11.81
C CYS A 126 9.44 6.26 12.99
N ALA A 127 9.38 5.01 13.47
CA ALA A 127 10.31 4.54 14.50
C ALA A 127 11.77 4.57 14.00
N GLY A 128 12.00 4.23 12.72
CA GLY A 128 13.30 4.36 12.06
C GLY A 128 13.81 5.80 12.00
N VAL A 129 12.95 6.78 11.73
CA VAL A 129 13.28 8.21 11.81
C VAL A 129 13.75 8.59 13.21
N VAL A 130 12.97 8.24 14.24
CA VAL A 130 13.32 8.55 15.64
C VAL A 130 14.66 7.91 16.02
N TYR A 131 14.85 6.64 15.65
CA TYR A 131 16.10 5.92 15.89
C TYR A 131 17.31 6.59 15.23
N ALA A 132 17.18 6.96 13.95
CA ALA A 132 18.25 7.62 13.21
C ALA A 132 18.56 9.03 13.77
N LEU A 133 17.54 9.78 14.22
CA LEU A 133 17.72 11.07 14.89
C LEU A 133 18.45 10.91 16.24
N VAL A 134 18.06 9.92 17.05
CA VAL A 134 18.76 9.63 18.33
C VAL A 134 20.23 9.32 18.07
N LEU A 135 20.54 8.50 17.07
CA LEU A 135 21.93 8.22 16.70
C LEU A 135 22.67 9.44 16.15
N LEU A 136 21.97 10.35 15.47
CA LEU A 136 22.56 11.58 14.94
C LEU A 136 22.98 12.53 16.08
N PHE A 137 22.13 12.72 17.08
CA PHE A 137 22.38 13.66 18.19
C PHE A 137 23.10 13.04 19.39
N CYS A 138 22.97 11.73 19.61
CA CYS A 138 23.59 10.98 20.70
C CYS A 138 24.34 9.76 20.13
N PRO A 139 25.52 9.96 19.49
CA PRO A 139 26.33 8.85 19.03
C PRO A 139 26.70 7.92 20.20
N PRO A 140 26.61 6.59 20.05
CA PRO A 140 27.07 5.67 21.09
C PRO A 140 28.55 5.90 21.36
N ALA A 141 28.93 5.92 22.64
CA ALA A 141 30.30 6.12 23.06
C ALA A 141 31.21 5.06 22.38
N PRO A 142 32.39 5.46 21.85
CA PRO A 142 33.32 4.50 21.28
C PRO A 142 33.71 3.46 22.35
N PRO A 143 33.90 2.19 21.96
CA PRO A 143 34.34 1.17 22.89
C PRO A 143 35.68 1.58 23.50
N VAL A 144 35.73 1.63 24.84
CA VAL A 144 36.96 1.89 25.58
C VAL A 144 37.89 0.71 25.34
N LEU A 145 38.91 0.90 24.49
CA LEU A 145 39.97 -0.09 24.30
C LEU A 145 40.68 -0.27 25.65
N PRO A 146 40.85 -1.52 26.13
CA PRO A 146 41.67 -1.76 27.31
C PRO A 146 43.08 -1.23 27.03
N ALA A 147 43.55 -0.31 27.87
CA ALA A 147 44.90 0.23 27.77
C ALA A 147 45.90 -0.94 27.73
N GLN A 148 46.68 -1.03 26.65
CA GLN A 148 47.77 -2.00 26.57
C GLN A 148 48.77 -1.67 27.69
N PRO A 149 49.08 -2.63 28.59
CA PRO A 149 50.18 -2.45 29.52
C PRO A 149 51.49 -2.41 28.74
N SER A 150 52.27 -1.35 28.98
CA SER A 150 53.65 -1.16 28.53
C SER A 150 54.62 -2.13 29.20
#